data_AF-A0A3M1WQV2-F1
#
_entry.id   AF-A0A3M1WQV2-F1
#
_cell.length_a   1.000
_cell.length_b   1.000
_cell.length_c   1.000
_cell.angle_alpha   90.00
_cell.angle_beta   90.00
_cell.angle_gamma   90.00
#
_symmetry.space_group_name_H-M   'P 1'
#
loop_
_entity.id
_entity.type
_entity.pdbx_description
1 polymer ?
#
loop_
_entity_poly.entity_id
_entity_poly.type
_entity_poly.pdbx_seq_one_letter_code
_entity_poly.pdbx_strand_id
1 'polypeptide(L)' 'MDWRPYIHSDPEILLGKPVVKGTRLSVEFILGLFAAGWT' A
#
# COMPACT_ATOMS: atom_id res chain seq x y z
N MET A 1 -8.77 -7.00 -12.26
CA MET A 1 -7.36 -7.37 -11.98
C MET A 1 -7.32 -8.00 -10.60
N ASP A 2 -6.61 -9.12 -10.43
CA ASP A 2 -6.39 -9.69 -9.10
C ASP A 2 -5.24 -8.94 -8.42
N TRP A 3 -5.57 -8.05 -7.48
CA TRP A 3 -4.62 -7.16 -6.82
C TRP A 3 -3.99 -7.78 -5.55
N ARG A 4 -4.60 -8.83 -5.01
CA ARG A 4 -4.20 -9.47 -3.75
C ARG A 4 -2.74 -9.96 -3.75
N PRO A 5 -2.18 -10.45 -4.89
CA PRO A 5 -0.78 -10.86 -4.93
C PRO A 5 0.22 -9.71 -4.71
N TYR A 6 -0.19 -8.44 -4.84
CA TYR A 6 0.71 -7.27 -4.78
C TYR A 6 0.70 -6.55 -3.43
N ILE A 7 -0.21 -6.90 -2.53
CA ILE A 7 -0.33 -6.27 -1.21
C ILE A 7 0.04 -7.30 -0.14
N HIS A 8 0.78 -6.88 0.87
CA HIS A 8 1.06 -7.68 2.05
C HIS A 8 1.00 -6.82 3.32
N SER A 9 0.99 -7.47 4.48
CA SER A 9 1.04 -6.84 5.80
C SER A 9 2.05 -7.61 6.63
N ASP A 10 2.95 -6.89 7.27
CA ASP A 10 4.04 -7.42 8.09
C ASP A 10 4.20 -6.50 9.31
N PRO A 11 4.11 -7.00 10.56
CA PRO A 11 4.32 -6.19 11.76
C PRO A 11 5.65 -5.43 11.80
N GLU A 12 6.70 -5.95 11.15
CA GLU A 12 8.02 -5.31 11.06
C GLU A 12 8.04 -4.16 10.03
N ILE A 13 7.01 -4.05 9.19
CA ILE A 13 6.90 -3.04 8.12
C ILE A 13 5.69 -2.16 8.36
N LEU A 14 5.93 -0.87 8.61
CA LEU A 14 4.88 0.13 8.88
C LEU A 14 3.85 -0.33 9.93
N LEU A 15 4.30 -1.03 10.97
CA LEU A 15 3.45 -1.53 12.06
C LEU A 15 2.30 -2.42 11.56
N GLY A 16 2.52 -3.21 10.50
CA GLY A 16 1.50 -4.10 9.94
C GLY A 16 0.50 -3.43 9.00
N LYS A 17 0.69 -2.16 8.63
CA LYS A 17 -0.18 -1.53 7.62
C LYS A 17 -0.09 -2.28 6.28
N PRO A 18 -1.19 -2.41 5.53
CA PRO A 18 -1.15 -2.94 4.17
C PRO A 18 -0.21 -2.12 3.29
N VAL A 19 0.77 -2.79 2.68
CA VAL A 19 1.84 -2.21 1.88
C VAL A 19 1.98 -2.92 0.54
N VAL A 20 2.36 -2.16 -0.49
CA VAL A 20 2.69 -2.72 -1.80
C VAL A 20 4.00 -3.52 -1.70
N LYS A 21 3.97 -4.78 -2.14
CA LYS A 21 5.11 -5.69 -2.10
C LYS A 21 6.34 -5.08 -2.77
N GLY A 22 7.50 -5.27 -2.14
CA GLY A 22 8.77 -4.70 -2.59
C GLY A 22 8.96 -3.22 -2.24
N THR A 23 8.02 -2.60 -1.53
CA THR A 23 8.10 -1.19 -1.12
C THR A 23 7.76 -1.03 0.37
N ARG A 24 8.04 0.15 0.92
CA ARG A 24 7.50 0.61 2.22
C ARG A 24 6.44 1.70 2.02
N LEU A 25 5.63 1.60 0.95
CA LEU A 25 4.51 2.50 0.68
C LEU A 25 3.19 1.84 1.11
N SER A 26 2.48 2.51 2.04
CA SER A 26 1.17 2.03 2.46
C SER A 26 0.14 2.21 1.35
N VAL A 27 -0.81 1.29 1.30
CA VAL A 27 -1.95 1.39 0.38
C VAL A 27 -2.76 2.66 0.69
N GLU A 28 -2.92 2.99 1.96
CA GLU A 28 -3.55 4.23 2.44
C GLU A 28 -2.92 5.49 1.83
N PHE A 29 -1.58 5.57 1.80
CA PHE A 29 -0.88 6.72 1.23
C PHE A 29 -1.17 6.88 -0.27
N ILE A 30 -1.12 5.77 -1.03
CA ILE A 30 -1.41 5.76 -2.46
C ILE A 30 -2.86 6.21 -2.72
N LEU A 31 -3.81 5.70 -1.94
CA LEU A 31 -5.21 6.14 -2.03
C LEU A 31 -5.38 7.62 -1.70
N GLY A 32 -4.61 8.15 -0.75
CA GLY A 32 -4.57 9.59 -0.45
C GLY A 32 -4.08 10.44 -1.62
N LEU A 33 -3.07 9.97 -2.36
CA LEU A 33 -2.60 10.65 -3.58
C LEU A 33 -3.67 10.65 -4.68
N PHE A 34 -4.34 9.52 -4.89
CA PHE A 34 -5.46 9.44 -5.82
C PHE A 34 -6.60 10.37 -5.42
N ALA A 35 -6.93 10.44 -4.13
CA ALA A 35 -7.92 11.39 -3.61
C ALA A 35 -7.50 12.86 -3.84
N ALA A 36 -6.20 13.15 -3.85
CA ALA A 36 -5.64 14.46 -4.18
C ALA A 36 -5.53 14.74 -5.70
N GLY A 37 -6.01 13.83 -6.56
CA GLY A 37 -6.05 14.02 -8.01
C GLY A 37 -4.77 13.60 -8.75
N TRP A 38 -3.88 12.85 -8.11
CA TRP A 38 -2.69 12.29 -8.77
C TRP A 38 -3.08 11.10 -9.66
N THR A 39 -2.39 10.90 -10.79
CA THR A 39 -2.66 9.82 -11.77
C THR A 39 -1.41 9.05 -12.14
#